data_AF-A0A1D3UV09-F1
#
_entry.id   AF-A0A1D3UV09-F1
#
_cell.length_a   1.000
_cell.length_b   1.000
_cell.length_c   1.000
_cell.angle_alpha   90.00
_cell.angle_beta   90.00
_cell.angle_gamma   90.00
#
_symmetry.space_group_name_H-M   'P 1'
#
loop_
_entity.id
_entity.type
_entity.pdbx_description
1 polymer ?
#
loop_
_entity_poly.entity_id
_entity_poly.type
_entity_poly.pdbx_seq_one_letter_code
_entity_poly.pdbx_strand_id
1 'polypeptide(L)'
;MKRVQYIIIIMLWFSVAGVVTAQKAEALLDRAAAAYESSNGLKASFAANIRHEKQGVSESFEGTIQMKGDKFVLITPDTRTWYDGTTQWTYVVRTDEVNLSNPTGDELEFTNPMTLLRSYKKGFTLSYIGQSTSDNGKMADDVMLTSKKNGDVAKVEVQIERATSLPVRLTVTLKNGMCSVIRIRKMQTEISQPEHVFRFNPADYPGVTEIDLR
;
A
#
# COMPACT_ATOMS: atom_id res chain seq x y z
N MET A 1 -27.20 -46.03 -40.94
CA MET A 1 -25.72 -45.88 -40.80
C MET A 1 -25.34 -44.41 -40.77
N LYS A 2 -24.89 -43.96 -39.59
CA LYS A 2 -23.83 -42.97 -39.35
C LYS A 2 -23.87 -41.64 -40.14
N ARG A 3 -24.69 -40.68 -39.69
CA ARG A 3 -24.51 -39.25 -39.99
C ARG A 3 -24.85 -38.37 -38.78
N VAL A 4 -24.29 -38.69 -37.62
CA VAL A 4 -24.29 -37.83 -36.43
C VAL A 4 -22.94 -38.05 -35.76
N GLN A 5 -22.03 -37.08 -35.89
CA GLN A 5 -20.82 -36.85 -35.08
C GLN A 5 -19.84 -35.99 -35.88
N TYR A 6 -20.12 -34.69 -35.98
CA TYR A 6 -19.08 -33.70 -36.27
C TYR A 6 -18.98 -32.78 -35.06
N ILE A 7 -18.18 -33.23 -34.10
CA ILE A 7 -17.18 -32.44 -33.37
C ILE A 7 -17.64 -31.03 -32.97
N ILE A 8 -18.39 -30.95 -31.86
CA ILE A 8 -18.24 -29.85 -30.91
C ILE A 8 -16.91 -30.11 -30.19
N ILE A 9 -15.82 -29.49 -30.66
CA ILE A 9 -14.59 -29.18 -29.91
C ILE A 9 -13.94 -28.04 -30.72
N ILE A 10 -14.29 -26.80 -30.38
CA ILE A 10 -13.50 -25.56 -30.58
C ILE A 10 -14.26 -24.50 -29.77
N MET A 11 -14.11 -24.52 -28.45
CA MET A 11 -14.45 -23.38 -27.61
C MET A 11 -13.84 -23.53 -26.20
N LEU A 12 -12.52 -23.62 -26.11
CA LEU A 12 -11.86 -23.57 -24.80
C LEU A 12 -10.41 -23.07 -24.88
N TRP A 13 -10.17 -22.00 -25.65
CA TRP A 13 -8.83 -21.39 -25.82
C TRP A 13 -8.82 -19.88 -25.56
N PHE A 14 -9.66 -19.37 -24.64
CA PHE A 14 -9.72 -17.93 -24.35
C PHE A 14 -9.50 -17.51 -22.89
N SER A 15 -9.06 -18.41 -22.00
CA SER A 15 -8.90 -18.05 -20.57
C SER A 15 -7.49 -18.22 -19.99
N VAL A 16 -6.52 -18.75 -20.74
CA VAL A 16 -5.18 -19.05 -20.21
C VAL A 16 -4.36 -17.78 -19.96
N ALA A 17 -4.48 -16.78 -20.83
CA ALA A 17 -3.69 -15.54 -20.73
C ALA A 17 -3.96 -14.76 -19.42
N GLY A 18 -5.22 -14.66 -18.99
CA GLY A 18 -5.59 -13.96 -17.75
C GLY A 18 -5.17 -14.70 -16.47
N VAL A 19 -5.07 -16.03 -16.51
CA VAL A 19 -4.62 -16.83 -15.35
C VAL A 19 -3.11 -16.68 -15.13
N VAL A 20 -2.32 -16.65 -16.22
CA VAL A 20 -0.86 -16.51 -16.14
C VAL A 20 -0.45 -15.12 -15.61
N THR A 21 -1.14 -14.04 -16.02
CA THR A 21 -0.84 -12.68 -15.53
C THR A 21 -1.17 -12.51 -14.05
N ALA A 22 -2.28 -13.09 -13.58
CA ALA A 22 -2.67 -13.08 -12.18
C ALA A 22 -1.68 -13.85 -11.30
N GLN A 23 -1.25 -15.04 -11.72
CA GLN A 23 -0.28 -15.85 -10.97
C GLN A 23 1.09 -15.15 -10.83
N LYS A 24 1.55 -14.48 -11.88
CA LYS A 24 2.81 -13.72 -11.84
C LYS A 24 2.71 -12.51 -10.90
N ALA A 25 1.59 -11.78 -10.95
CA ALA A 25 1.33 -10.67 -10.03
C ALA A 25 1.28 -11.12 -8.57
N GLU A 26 0.62 -12.24 -8.29
CA GLU A 26 0.57 -12.83 -6.96
C GLU A 26 1.98 -13.20 -6.46
N ALA A 27 2.79 -13.88 -7.27
CA ALA A 27 4.16 -14.25 -6.89
C ALA A 27 5.09 -13.04 -6.69
N LEU A 28 4.81 -11.90 -7.32
CA LEU A 28 5.53 -10.65 -7.10
C LEU A 28 5.15 -10.00 -5.77
N LEU A 29 3.85 -9.94 -5.46
CA LEU A 29 3.34 -9.39 -4.20
C LEU A 29 3.71 -10.26 -3.00
N ASP A 30 3.63 -11.59 -3.12
CA ASP A 30 4.05 -12.53 -2.08
C ASP A 30 5.56 -12.36 -1.76
N ARG A 31 6.40 -12.16 -2.80
CA ARG A 31 7.82 -11.87 -2.60
C ARG A 31 8.06 -10.52 -1.92
N ALA A 32 7.25 -9.50 -2.25
CA ALA A 32 7.35 -8.21 -1.59
C ALA A 32 6.96 -8.27 -0.11
N ALA A 33 5.90 -9.02 0.22
CA ALA A 33 5.52 -9.28 1.60
C ALA A 33 6.63 -10.02 2.36
N ALA A 34 7.20 -11.08 1.76
CA ALA A 34 8.30 -11.83 2.37
C ALA A 34 9.57 -10.98 2.56
N ALA A 35 9.92 -10.12 1.59
CA ALA A 35 11.07 -9.22 1.68
C ALA A 35 10.87 -8.16 2.79
N TYR A 36 9.64 -7.68 2.97
CA TYR A 36 9.31 -6.83 4.11
C TYR A 36 9.47 -7.58 5.44
N GLU A 37 8.92 -8.79 5.54
CA GLU A 37 8.95 -9.57 6.79
C GLU A 37 10.38 -9.94 7.21
N SER A 38 11.26 -10.22 6.24
CA SER A 38 12.67 -10.49 6.50
C SER A 38 13.53 -9.24 6.73
N SER A 39 12.98 -8.04 6.51
CA SER A 39 13.75 -6.78 6.59
C SER A 39 14.22 -6.40 8.00
N ASN A 40 13.71 -7.04 9.05
CA ASN A 40 13.95 -6.64 10.46
C ASN A 40 13.73 -5.14 10.72
N GLY A 41 12.65 -4.61 10.14
CA GLY A 41 12.27 -3.21 10.24
C GLY A 41 12.89 -2.34 9.15
N LEU A 42 12.13 -1.36 8.70
CA LEU A 42 12.53 -0.45 7.64
C LEU A 42 12.20 0.99 7.96
N LYS A 43 12.94 1.89 7.31
CA LYS A 43 12.69 3.33 7.25
C LYS A 43 12.71 3.78 5.81
N ALA A 44 11.72 4.56 5.40
CA ALA A 44 11.66 5.14 4.08
C ALA A 44 11.27 6.61 4.11
N SER A 45 11.78 7.37 3.14
CA SER A 45 11.23 8.67 2.77
C SER A 45 10.51 8.58 1.45
N PHE A 46 9.44 9.36 1.29
CA PHE A 46 8.61 9.33 0.10
C PHE A 46 8.18 10.74 -0.32
N ALA A 47 7.80 10.86 -1.58
CA ALA A 47 7.10 12.01 -2.12
C ALA A 47 5.72 11.57 -2.62
N ALA A 48 4.66 12.24 -2.17
CA ALA A 48 3.28 12.00 -2.57
C ALA A 48 2.79 13.13 -3.47
N ASN A 49 2.01 12.78 -4.49
CA ASN A 49 1.31 13.72 -5.36
C ASN A 49 -0.15 13.29 -5.43
N ILE A 50 -1.07 14.15 -5.00
CA ILE A 50 -2.51 13.90 -5.03
C ILE A 50 -3.11 14.79 -6.11
N ARG A 51 -3.92 14.21 -7.00
CA ARG A 51 -4.59 14.94 -8.08
C ARG A 51 -6.03 14.52 -8.22
N HIS A 52 -6.89 15.49 -8.50
CA HIS A 52 -8.26 15.26 -8.93
C HIS A 52 -8.55 16.14 -10.14
N GLU A 53 -8.30 15.63 -11.35
CA GLU A 53 -8.34 16.42 -12.58
C GLU A 53 -9.67 17.16 -12.77
N LYS A 54 -10.79 16.48 -12.54
CA LYS A 54 -12.13 17.07 -12.69
C LYS A 54 -12.44 18.19 -11.70
N GLN A 55 -11.73 18.25 -10.56
CA GLN A 55 -11.95 19.25 -9.51
C GLN A 55 -10.80 20.25 -9.42
N GLY A 56 -9.78 20.14 -10.30
CA GLY A 56 -8.61 21.02 -10.27
C GLY A 56 -7.73 20.88 -9.02
N VAL A 57 -7.89 19.81 -8.24
CA VAL A 57 -7.07 19.58 -7.05
C VAL A 57 -5.71 19.03 -7.47
N SER A 58 -4.64 19.65 -6.97
CA SER A 58 -3.27 19.17 -7.10
C SER A 58 -2.48 19.53 -5.85
N GLU A 59 -2.06 18.52 -5.11
CA GLU A 59 -1.28 18.67 -3.88
C GLU A 59 -0.03 17.79 -3.95
N SER A 60 1.04 18.22 -3.31
CA SER A 60 2.27 17.44 -3.22
C SER A 60 2.94 17.68 -1.89
N PHE A 61 3.42 16.60 -1.29
CA PHE A 61 4.15 16.66 -0.03
C PHE A 61 5.17 15.54 0.07
N GLU A 62 6.11 15.70 0.99
CA GLU A 62 7.05 14.65 1.36
C GLU A 62 6.74 14.15 2.77
N GLY A 63 7.13 12.91 3.02
CA GLY A 63 6.94 12.30 4.32
C GLY A 63 7.95 11.19 4.59
N THR A 64 7.87 10.65 5.79
CA THR A 64 8.67 9.50 6.21
C THR A 64 7.80 8.43 6.84
N ILE A 65 8.20 7.19 6.65
CA ILE A 65 7.58 6.05 7.30
C ILE A 65 8.64 5.16 7.92
N GLN A 66 8.37 4.69 9.13
CA GLN A 66 9.11 3.61 9.78
C GLN A 66 8.15 2.47 10.03
N MET A 67 8.57 1.23 9.77
CA MET A 67 7.72 0.06 9.95
C MET A 67 8.52 -1.11 10.52
N LYS A 68 7.90 -1.91 11.38
CA LYS A 68 8.45 -3.18 11.88
C LYS A 68 7.32 -4.11 12.30
N GLY A 69 7.24 -5.29 11.68
CA GLY A 69 6.08 -6.17 11.86
C GLY A 69 4.80 -5.45 11.45
N ASP A 70 3.85 -5.32 12.37
CA ASP A 70 2.58 -4.62 12.13
C ASP A 70 2.61 -3.14 12.52
N LYS A 71 3.71 -2.70 13.12
CA LYS A 71 3.86 -1.38 13.75
C LYS A 71 4.38 -0.38 12.75
N PHE A 72 3.92 0.86 12.84
CA PHE A 72 4.43 1.92 12.00
C PHE A 72 4.42 3.29 12.66
N VAL A 73 5.26 4.18 12.13
CA VAL A 73 5.17 5.63 12.32
C VAL A 73 5.17 6.27 10.96
N LEU A 74 4.14 7.07 10.67
CA LEU A 74 4.00 7.87 9.46
C LEU A 74 4.06 9.34 9.84
N ILE A 75 4.96 10.08 9.22
CA ILE A 75 5.09 11.53 9.41
C ILE A 75 4.87 12.20 8.06
N THR A 76 3.91 13.10 8.03
CA THR A 76 3.59 14.00 6.91
C THR A 76 3.66 15.45 7.42
N PRO A 77 3.48 16.48 6.56
CA PRO A 77 3.46 17.87 7.02
C PRO A 77 2.33 18.16 8.01
N ASP A 78 1.16 17.54 7.81
CA ASP A 78 -0.05 17.85 8.56
C ASP A 78 -0.27 16.92 9.75
N THR A 79 0.25 15.69 9.67
CA THR A 79 -0.02 14.65 10.68
C THR A 79 1.20 13.83 11.04
N ARG A 80 1.19 13.34 12.27
CA ARG A 80 2.10 12.30 12.76
C ARG A 80 1.25 11.17 13.30
N THR A 81 1.41 9.98 12.74
CA THR A 81 0.61 8.81 13.10
C THR A 81 1.54 7.72 13.62
N TRP A 82 1.22 7.17 14.78
CA TRP A 82 1.87 6.01 15.38
C TRP A 82 0.88 4.87 15.50
N TYR A 83 1.34 3.65 15.27
CA TYR A 83 0.56 2.45 15.50
C TYR A 83 1.45 1.36 16.08
N ASP A 84 1.09 0.85 17.25
CA ASP A 84 1.88 -0.12 17.99
C ASP A 84 1.45 -1.58 17.77
N GLY A 85 0.54 -1.81 16.82
CA GLY A 85 -0.09 -3.11 16.58
C GLY A 85 -1.46 -3.23 17.25
N THR A 86 -1.89 -2.26 18.04
CA THR A 86 -3.23 -2.24 18.67
C THR A 86 -3.82 -0.84 18.68
N THR A 87 -3.11 0.13 19.26
CA THR A 87 -3.57 1.50 19.36
C THR A 87 -2.90 2.37 18.30
N GLN A 88 -3.70 3.23 17.69
CA GLN A 88 -3.27 4.27 16.78
C GLN A 88 -3.36 5.63 17.48
N TRP A 89 -2.31 6.43 17.34
CA TRP A 89 -2.30 7.85 17.71
C TRP A 89 -2.12 8.67 16.45
N THR A 90 -2.98 9.66 16.23
CA THR A 90 -2.81 10.63 15.14
C THR A 90 -2.77 12.02 15.72
N TYR A 91 -1.58 12.60 15.75
CA TYR A 91 -1.35 14.00 16.09
C TYR A 91 -1.59 14.87 14.85
N VAL A 92 -2.46 15.86 14.98
CA VAL A 92 -2.80 16.84 13.95
C VAL A 92 -2.06 18.14 14.25
N VAL A 93 -1.07 18.47 13.42
CA VAL A 93 -0.13 19.58 13.67
C VAL A 93 -0.84 20.92 13.80
N ARG A 94 -1.89 21.14 13.00
CA ARG A 94 -2.59 22.43 12.94
C ARG A 94 -3.45 22.71 14.18
N THR A 95 -4.02 21.68 14.80
CA THR A 95 -4.93 21.84 15.95
C THR A 95 -4.28 21.52 17.28
N ASP A 96 -3.06 20.96 17.27
CA ASP A 96 -2.37 20.48 18.47
C ASP A 96 -3.23 19.46 19.25
N GLU A 97 -3.86 18.57 18.50
CA GLU A 97 -4.72 17.51 19.01
C GLU A 97 -4.15 16.15 18.66
N VAL A 98 -4.23 15.21 19.59
CA VAL A 98 -3.94 13.80 19.35
C VAL A 98 -5.20 12.97 19.48
N ASN A 99 -5.55 12.25 18.42
CA ASN A 99 -6.67 11.32 18.38
C ASN A 99 -6.17 9.89 18.64
N LEU A 100 -6.79 9.19 19.57
CA LEU A 100 -6.48 7.80 19.91
C LEU A 100 -7.60 6.89 19.42
N SER A 101 -7.27 5.83 18.68
CA SER A 101 -8.23 4.83 18.24
C SER A 101 -7.65 3.42 18.27
N ASN A 102 -8.51 2.40 18.23
CA ASN A 102 -8.13 1.00 18.06
C ASN A 102 -8.71 0.50 16.71
N PRO A 103 -8.05 0.80 15.58
CA PRO A 103 -8.60 0.51 14.26
C PRO A 103 -8.82 -1.00 14.07
N THR A 104 -9.96 -1.37 13.47
CA THR A 104 -10.30 -2.77 13.18
C THR A 104 -10.82 -2.96 11.76
N GLY A 105 -10.76 -4.19 11.26
CA GLY A 105 -11.33 -4.56 9.96
C GLY A 105 -10.82 -3.67 8.82
N ASP A 106 -11.74 -3.09 8.05
CA ASP A 106 -11.42 -2.24 6.91
C ASP A 106 -10.64 -0.98 7.30
N GLU A 107 -10.84 -0.40 8.49
CA GLU A 107 -10.11 0.81 8.95
C GLU A 107 -8.59 0.55 9.09
N LEU A 108 -8.22 -0.63 9.60
CA LEU A 108 -6.83 -1.05 9.69
C LEU A 108 -6.22 -1.33 8.31
N GLU A 109 -7.02 -1.75 7.32
CA GLU A 109 -6.56 -1.92 5.94
C GLU A 109 -6.19 -0.59 5.28
N PHE A 110 -6.91 0.49 5.61
CA PHE A 110 -6.67 1.82 5.04
C PHE A 110 -5.52 2.58 5.69
N THR A 111 -5.27 2.33 6.97
CA THR A 111 -4.27 3.07 7.76
C THR A 111 -2.88 2.45 7.71
N ASN A 112 -2.78 1.13 7.50
CA ASN A 112 -1.52 0.41 7.48
C ASN A 112 -1.12 -0.04 6.05
N PRO A 113 -0.06 0.54 5.46
CA PRO A 113 0.40 0.19 4.11
C PRO A 113 0.76 -1.30 3.94
N MET A 114 1.12 -1.98 5.03
CA MET A 114 1.45 -3.42 5.01
C MET A 114 0.24 -4.32 4.97
N THR A 115 -0.90 -3.88 5.48
CA THR A 115 -2.13 -4.68 5.43
C THR A 115 -2.52 -4.93 3.97
N LEU A 116 -2.34 -3.96 3.08
CA LEU A 116 -2.55 -4.15 1.63
C LEU A 116 -1.72 -5.30 1.07
N LEU A 117 -0.43 -5.40 1.42
CA LEU A 117 0.46 -6.46 0.95
C LEU A 117 0.09 -7.84 1.49
N ARG A 118 -0.70 -7.92 2.57
CA ARG A 118 -1.12 -9.20 3.18
C ARG A 118 -2.56 -9.60 2.88
N SER A 119 -3.47 -8.64 2.71
CA SER A 119 -4.92 -8.91 2.54
C SER A 119 -5.43 -8.77 1.11
N TYR A 120 -4.57 -8.41 0.14
CA TYR A 120 -4.97 -8.15 -1.24
C TYR A 120 -5.78 -9.27 -1.90
N LYS A 121 -5.49 -10.54 -1.57
CA LYS A 121 -6.08 -11.72 -2.23
C LYS A 121 -7.61 -11.77 -2.10
N LYS A 122 -8.17 -11.25 -1.01
CA LYS A 122 -9.63 -11.25 -0.76
C LYS A 122 -10.33 -10.05 -1.41
N GLY A 123 -9.66 -8.90 -1.48
CA GLY A 123 -10.26 -7.64 -1.92
C GLY A 123 -10.08 -7.30 -3.39
N PHE A 124 -9.12 -7.93 -4.09
CA PHE A 124 -8.68 -7.46 -5.41
C PHE A 124 -8.57 -8.57 -6.45
N THR A 125 -8.73 -8.20 -7.72
CA THR A 125 -8.26 -8.97 -8.88
C THR A 125 -6.86 -8.49 -9.24
N LEU A 126 -5.97 -9.41 -9.61
CA LEU A 126 -4.56 -9.12 -9.86
C LEU A 126 -4.24 -9.23 -11.34
N SER A 127 -3.38 -8.33 -11.81
CA SER A 127 -2.82 -8.39 -13.15
C SER A 127 -1.37 -7.92 -13.14
N TYR A 128 -0.47 -8.70 -13.73
CA TYR A 128 0.87 -8.24 -14.04
C TYR A 128 0.80 -7.34 -15.28
N ILE A 129 1.23 -6.09 -15.15
CA ILE A 129 1.06 -5.07 -16.20
C ILE A 129 2.34 -4.80 -17.01
N GLY A 130 3.51 -5.24 -16.54
CA GLY A 130 4.72 -5.17 -17.36
C GLY A 130 6.02 -5.06 -16.58
N GLN A 131 7.12 -5.02 -17.34
CA GLN A 131 8.42 -4.62 -16.81
C GLN A 131 8.53 -3.10 -16.93
N SER A 132 9.20 -2.48 -15.97
CA SER A 132 9.40 -1.04 -15.94
C SER A 132 10.77 -0.70 -15.37
N THR A 133 11.05 0.59 -15.34
CA THR A 133 12.23 1.15 -14.67
C THR A 133 11.73 2.15 -13.63
N SER A 134 12.24 2.06 -12.41
CA SER A 134 11.94 3.01 -11.35
C SER A 134 12.58 4.38 -11.64
N ASP A 135 12.11 5.42 -10.95
CA ASP A 135 12.62 6.80 -11.12
C ASP A 135 14.13 6.92 -10.84
N ASN A 136 14.73 5.99 -10.11
CA ASN A 136 16.18 5.91 -9.84
C ASN A 136 16.95 4.98 -10.81
N GLY A 137 16.32 4.56 -11.91
CA GLY A 137 16.97 3.81 -12.99
C GLY A 137 17.10 2.30 -12.77
N LYS A 138 16.46 1.74 -11.74
CA LYS A 138 16.55 0.30 -11.45
C LYS A 138 15.42 -0.48 -12.11
N MET A 139 15.69 -1.74 -12.45
CA MET A 139 14.68 -2.61 -13.05
C MET A 139 13.56 -2.93 -12.06
N ALA A 140 12.33 -2.85 -12.53
CA ALA A 140 11.15 -3.11 -11.74
C ALA A 140 10.11 -3.94 -12.53
N ASP A 141 9.14 -4.47 -11.79
CA ASP A 141 7.95 -5.12 -12.31
C ASP A 141 6.72 -4.43 -11.75
N ASP A 142 5.72 -4.24 -12.59
CA ASP A 142 4.51 -3.51 -12.24
C ASP A 142 3.32 -4.48 -12.09
N VAL A 143 2.57 -4.31 -11.00
CA VAL A 143 1.37 -5.09 -10.67
C VAL A 143 0.19 -4.15 -10.46
N MET A 144 -0.96 -4.51 -11.01
CA MET A 144 -2.23 -3.83 -10.80
C MET A 144 -3.17 -4.69 -9.96
N LEU A 145 -3.77 -4.06 -8.94
CA LEU A 145 -4.81 -4.58 -8.07
C LEU A 145 -6.10 -3.82 -8.38
N THR A 146 -7.11 -4.49 -8.91
CA THR A 146 -8.44 -3.90 -9.17
C THR A 146 -9.41 -4.31 -8.08
N SER A 147 -10.04 -3.34 -7.42
CA SER A 147 -10.91 -3.59 -6.27
C SER A 147 -12.16 -4.38 -6.68
N LYS A 148 -12.49 -5.41 -5.91
CA LYS A 148 -13.75 -6.16 -5.97
C LYS A 148 -14.79 -5.62 -4.96
N LYS A 149 -14.36 -4.79 -4.00
CA LYS A 149 -15.18 -4.29 -2.90
C LYS A 149 -16.01 -3.07 -3.32
N ASN A 150 -17.09 -2.83 -2.57
CA ASN A 150 -17.93 -1.62 -2.69
C ASN A 150 -17.34 -0.37 -2.01
N GLY A 151 -16.06 -0.36 -1.62
CA GLY A 151 -15.38 0.82 -1.06
C GLY A 151 -14.91 1.83 -2.13
N ASP A 152 -14.22 2.89 -1.69
CA ASP A 152 -13.83 4.01 -2.56
C ASP A 152 -12.66 3.72 -3.49
N VAL A 153 -11.81 2.76 -3.17
CA VAL A 153 -10.65 2.40 -4.00
C VAL A 153 -11.13 1.69 -5.26
N ALA A 154 -10.75 2.22 -6.42
CA ALA A 154 -10.99 1.58 -7.71
C ALA A 154 -9.84 0.63 -8.07
N LYS A 155 -8.60 1.11 -7.98
CA LYS A 155 -7.40 0.31 -8.25
C LYS A 155 -6.17 0.82 -7.50
N VAL A 156 -5.21 -0.08 -7.34
CA VAL A 156 -3.85 0.21 -6.86
C VAL A 156 -2.86 -0.36 -7.85
N GLU A 157 -1.86 0.42 -8.26
CA GLU A 157 -0.71 -0.06 -9.03
C GLU A 157 0.53 -0.01 -8.13
N VAL A 158 1.30 -1.09 -8.12
CA VAL A 158 2.52 -1.24 -7.31
C VAL A 158 3.67 -1.56 -8.26
N GLN A 159 4.69 -0.71 -8.24
CA GLN A 159 5.97 -0.96 -8.90
C GLN A 159 6.94 -1.55 -7.88
N ILE A 160 7.48 -2.73 -8.19
CA ILE A 160 8.33 -3.52 -7.30
C ILE A 160 9.73 -3.62 -7.91
N GLU A 161 10.74 -3.15 -7.18
CA GLU A 161 12.13 -3.23 -7.61
C GLU A 161 12.62 -4.69 -7.59
N ARG A 162 13.21 -5.18 -8.68
CA ARG A 162 13.62 -6.59 -8.79
C ARG A 162 14.69 -7.01 -7.82
N ALA A 163 15.67 -6.13 -7.56
CA ALA A 163 16.84 -6.44 -6.75
C ALA A 163 16.47 -6.67 -5.28
N THR A 164 15.55 -5.88 -4.76
CA THR A 164 15.14 -5.91 -3.34
C THR A 164 13.79 -6.58 -3.13
N SER A 165 13.00 -6.78 -4.19
CA SER A 165 11.58 -7.16 -4.13
C SER A 165 10.71 -6.18 -3.32
N LEU A 166 11.20 -4.97 -3.03
CA LEU A 166 10.46 -3.99 -2.25
C LEU A 166 9.71 -2.99 -3.16
N PRO A 167 8.54 -2.48 -2.74
CA PRO A 167 7.82 -1.45 -3.48
C PRO A 167 8.62 -0.15 -3.57
N VAL A 168 8.66 0.45 -4.76
CA VAL A 168 9.31 1.75 -5.02
C VAL A 168 8.35 2.83 -5.47
N ARG A 169 7.15 2.45 -5.95
CA ARG A 169 6.08 3.38 -6.27
C ARG A 169 4.71 2.73 -6.07
N LEU A 170 3.76 3.49 -5.54
CA LEU A 170 2.35 3.15 -5.47
C LEU A 170 1.53 4.22 -6.20
N THR A 171 0.54 3.79 -6.96
CA THR A 171 -0.50 4.68 -7.50
C THR A 171 -1.86 4.16 -7.03
N VAL A 172 -2.58 4.96 -6.24
CA VAL A 172 -3.93 4.65 -5.78
C VAL A 172 -4.91 5.50 -6.56
N THR A 173 -5.91 4.88 -7.17
CA THR A 173 -7.00 5.59 -7.84
C THR A 173 -8.31 5.26 -7.14
N LEU A 174 -9.02 6.29 -6.72
CA LEU A 174 -10.37 6.19 -6.15
C LEU A 174 -11.44 6.25 -7.24
N LYS A 175 -12.63 5.73 -6.94
CA LYS A 175 -13.79 5.69 -7.85
C LYS A 175 -14.29 7.09 -8.24
N ASN A 176 -14.08 8.08 -7.37
CA ASN A 176 -14.42 9.49 -7.68
C ASN A 176 -13.45 10.14 -8.69
N GLY A 177 -12.31 9.50 -8.99
CA GLY A 177 -11.28 10.01 -9.90
C GLY A 177 -10.08 10.64 -9.20
N MET A 178 -10.04 10.68 -7.87
CA MET A 178 -8.84 11.08 -7.14
C MET A 178 -7.71 10.07 -7.38
N CYS A 179 -6.51 10.57 -7.68
CA CYS A 179 -5.33 9.78 -7.93
C CYS A 179 -4.19 10.24 -7.03
N SER A 180 -3.61 9.31 -6.28
CA SER A 180 -2.48 9.55 -5.38
C SER A 180 -1.29 8.73 -5.84
N VAL A 181 -0.18 9.39 -6.17
CA VAL A 181 1.08 8.76 -6.55
C VAL A 181 2.09 8.94 -5.43
N ILE A 182 2.54 7.84 -4.85
CA ILE A 182 3.54 7.80 -3.77
C ILE A 182 4.83 7.19 -4.34
N ARG A 183 5.92 7.94 -4.28
CA ARG A 183 7.25 7.52 -4.74
C ARG A 183 8.19 7.35 -3.56
N ILE A 184 8.76 6.17 -3.41
CA ILE A 184 9.78 5.93 -2.40
C ILE A 184 11.11 6.51 -2.89
N ARG A 185 11.67 7.45 -2.12
CA ARG A 185 12.92 8.16 -2.47
C ARG A 185 14.14 7.44 -1.89
N LYS A 186 14.05 7.08 -0.61
CA LYS A 186 15.09 6.35 0.11
C LYS A 186 14.42 5.27 0.94
N MET A 187 15.05 4.11 1.04
CA MET A 187 14.63 3.01 1.89
C MET A 187 15.85 2.35 2.51
N GLN A 188 15.76 2.06 3.79
CA GLN A 188 16.76 1.35 4.58
C GLN A 188 16.06 0.24 5.34
N THR A 189 16.62 -0.97 5.30
CA THR A 189 16.17 -2.14 6.06
C THR A 189 17.13 -2.42 7.21
N GLU A 190 16.83 -3.44 8.00
CA GLU A 190 17.64 -3.90 9.14
C GLU A 190 17.85 -2.81 10.21
N ILE A 191 16.90 -1.89 10.31
CA ILE A 191 16.97 -0.79 11.28
C ILE A 191 16.77 -1.30 12.71
N SER A 192 16.04 -2.40 12.89
CA SER A 192 15.74 -2.99 14.20
C SER A 192 15.23 -1.95 15.21
N GLN A 193 14.26 -1.13 14.80
CA GLN A 193 13.73 -0.06 15.66
C GLN A 193 13.26 -0.62 17.02
N PRO A 194 13.52 0.11 18.13
CA PRO A 194 12.97 -0.23 19.43
C PRO A 194 11.46 0.09 19.48
N GLU A 195 10.75 -0.62 20.34
CA GLU A 195 9.29 -0.59 20.46
C GLU A 195 8.69 0.80 20.71
N HIS A 196 9.38 1.63 21.50
CA HIS A 196 8.91 2.98 21.82
C HIS A 196 8.83 3.91 20.60
N VAL A 197 9.52 3.60 19.50
CA VAL A 197 9.42 4.39 18.26
C VAL A 197 7.97 4.41 17.76
N PHE A 198 7.24 3.30 17.92
CA PHE A 198 5.91 3.12 17.35
C PHE A 198 4.77 3.59 18.27
N ARG A 199 5.08 4.35 19.32
CA ARG A 199 4.11 4.86 20.28
C ARG A 199 4.25 6.37 20.41
N PHE A 200 3.11 7.06 20.53
CA PHE A 200 3.09 8.47 20.87
C PHE A 200 3.66 8.66 22.29
N ASN A 201 4.48 9.69 22.44
CA ASN A 201 5.05 10.09 23.73
C ASN A 201 4.54 11.49 24.10
N PRO A 202 3.60 11.62 25.06
CA PRO A 202 3.06 12.91 25.47
C PRO A 202 4.12 13.92 25.94
N ALA A 203 5.25 13.44 26.46
CA ALA A 203 6.34 14.31 26.90
C ALA A 203 6.97 15.11 25.75
N ASP A 204 6.86 14.63 24.50
CA ASP A 204 7.35 15.33 23.31
C ASP A 204 6.37 16.42 22.82
N TYR A 205 5.14 16.46 23.37
CA TYR A 205 4.05 17.35 22.95
C TYR A 205 3.35 17.97 24.18
N PRO A 206 4.02 18.88 24.92
CA PRO A 206 3.47 19.48 26.11
C PRO A 206 2.25 20.37 25.78
N GLY A 207 1.12 20.13 26.46
CA GLY A 207 -0.11 20.92 26.28
C GLY A 207 -1.06 20.42 25.18
N VAL A 208 -0.71 19.31 24.51
CA VAL A 208 -1.56 18.67 23.50
C VAL A 208 -2.92 18.30 24.06
N THR A 209 -3.98 18.49 23.26
CA THR A 209 -5.31 18.00 23.60
C THR A 209 -5.47 16.55 23.19
N GLU A 210 -5.77 15.66 24.15
CA GLU A 210 -6.02 14.25 23.87
C GLU A 210 -7.52 13.99 23.64
N ILE A 211 -7.83 13.33 22.53
CA ILE A 211 -9.18 12.89 22.17
C ILE A 211 -9.16 11.36 22.05
N ASP A 212 -9.77 10.67 23.01
CA ASP A 212 -9.81 9.21 23.05
C ASP A 212 -11.11 8.67 22.41
N LEU A 213 -10.97 7.86 21.36
CA LEU A 213 -12.06 7.28 20.56
C LEU A 213 -12.13 5.75 20.64
N ARG A 214 -11.34 5.13 21.54
CA ARG A 214 -11.21 3.67 21.68
C ARG A 214 -12.43 2.98 22.27
#